data_AF-A0A968C4L5-F1
#
_entry.id   AF-A0A968C4L5-F1
#
_cell.length_a   1.000
_cell.length_b   1.000
_cell.length_c   1.000
_cell.angle_alpha   90.00
_cell.angle_beta   90.00
_cell.angle_gamma   90.00
#
_symmetry.space_group_name_H-M   'P 1'
#
loop_
_entity.id
_entity.type
_entity.pdbx_description
1 polymer ?
#
loop_
_entity_poly.entity_id
_entity_poly.type
_entity_poly.pdbx_seq_one_letter_code
_entity_poly.pdbx_strand_id
1 'polypeptide(L)'
;HSTIFGPYFVMGAIYSGIAALIIAMAILRRVYRLEAYFKRVHFENMGKLLLLMSCLWFYFTFAEYLTAWYGGEEAEMATFWSKVSGAYAFPFWLMVVSCTIIPFGLMCFRRTRGVRGTVVASVFVVLGMWLERYNIV
;
A
#
# COMPACT_ATOMS: atom_id res chain seq x y z
N HIS A 1 5.14 22.12 8.15
CA HIS A 1 3.69 21.84 7.91
C HIS A 1 3.52 21.44 6.46
N SER A 2 2.99 20.25 6.17
CA SER A 2 2.93 19.69 4.80
C SER A 2 1.53 19.73 4.20
N THR A 3 1.37 20.43 3.08
CA THR A 3 0.08 20.53 2.34
C THR A 3 -0.32 19.22 1.66
N ILE A 4 0.67 18.36 1.34
CA ILE A 4 0.44 17.06 0.69
C ILE A 4 -0.11 15.99 1.65
N PHE A 5 -0.02 16.22 2.96
CA PHE A 5 -0.38 15.24 3.98
C PHE A 5 -1.87 14.87 3.95
N GLY A 6 -2.76 15.83 3.70
CA GLY A 6 -4.21 15.58 3.60
C GLY A 6 -4.56 14.58 2.50
N PRO A 7 -4.21 14.86 1.23
CA PRO A 7 -4.38 13.91 0.13
C PRO A 7 -3.69 12.56 0.38
N TYR A 8 -2.47 12.56 0.93
CA TYR A 8 -1.74 11.33 1.27
C TYR A 8 -2.54 10.43 2.23
N PHE A 9 -3.07 10.99 3.32
CA PHE A 9 -3.85 10.26 4.30
C PHE A 9 -5.13 9.64 3.70
N VAL A 10 -5.83 10.39 2.85
CA VAL A 10 -7.06 9.93 2.16
C VAL A 10 -6.73 8.79 1.19
N MET A 11 -5.65 8.93 0.41
CA MET A 11 -5.21 7.88 -0.50
C MET A 11 -4.84 6.60 0.23
N GLY A 12 -4.16 6.71 1.38
CA GLY A 12 -3.89 5.57 2.26
C GLY A 12 -5.15 4.87 2.76
N ALA A 13 -6.17 5.64 3.16
CA ALA A 13 -7.46 5.10 3.61
C ALA A 13 -8.18 4.33 2.49
N ILE A 14 -8.22 4.87 1.26
CA ILE A 14 -8.81 4.20 0.10
C ILE A 14 -8.03 2.93 -0.23
N TYR A 15 -6.70 3.00 -0.20
CA TYR A 15 -5.84 1.88 -0.56
C TYR A 15 -5.99 0.69 0.39
N SER A 16 -5.93 0.94 1.71
CA SER A 16 -6.19 -0.07 2.74
C SER A 16 -7.61 -0.61 2.69
N GLY A 17 -8.62 0.24 2.39
CA GLY A 17 -10.00 -0.17 2.23
C GLY A 17 -10.19 -1.16 1.07
N ILE A 18 -9.57 -0.90 -0.09
CA ILE A 18 -9.60 -1.82 -1.23
C ILE A 18 -8.94 -3.16 -0.88
N ALA A 19 -7.81 -3.14 -0.17
CA ALA A 19 -7.15 -4.35 0.28
C ALA A 19 -8.02 -5.15 1.26
N ALA A 20 -8.65 -4.50 2.24
CA ALA A 20 -9.58 -5.13 3.17
C ALA A 20 -10.79 -5.74 2.45
N LEU A 21 -11.34 -5.06 1.44
CA LEU A 21 -12.43 -5.58 0.61
C LEU A 21 -12.03 -6.85 -0.15
N ILE A 22 -10.83 -6.93 -0.71
CA ILE A 22 -10.33 -8.12 -1.40
C ILE A 22 -10.24 -9.32 -0.45
N ILE A 23 -9.74 -9.08 0.77
CA ILE A 23 -9.65 -10.11 1.82
C ILE A 23 -11.07 -10.58 2.21
N ALA A 24 -11.99 -9.64 2.46
CA ALA A 24 -13.37 -9.97 2.80
C ALA A 24 -14.07 -10.78 1.70
N MET A 25 -13.92 -10.38 0.42
CA MET A 25 -14.45 -11.14 -0.71
C MET A 25 -13.88 -12.57 -0.77
N ALA A 26 -12.59 -12.75 -0.49
CA ALA A 26 -11.98 -14.07 -0.47
C ALA A 26 -12.49 -14.95 0.68
N ILE A 27 -12.69 -14.36 1.86
CA ILE A 27 -13.28 -15.05 3.02
C ILE A 27 -14.72 -15.48 2.71
N LEU A 28 -15.56 -14.54 2.25
CA LEU A 28 -16.96 -14.81 1.91
C LEU A 28 -17.07 -15.89 0.82
N ARG A 29 -16.22 -15.82 -0.21
CA ARG A 29 -16.15 -16.84 -1.28
C ARG A 29 -15.91 -18.24 -0.72
N ARG A 30 -15.07 -18.39 0.31
CA ARG A 30 -14.71 -19.69 0.88
C ARG A 30 -15.73 -20.21 1.89
N VAL A 31 -16.24 -19.32 2.76
CA VAL A 31 -17.19 -19.68 3.83
C VAL A 31 -18.57 -20.01 3.25
N TYR A 32 -19.09 -19.16 2.35
CA TYR A 32 -20.42 -19.31 1.78
C TYR A 32 -20.43 -20.05 0.44
N ARG A 33 -19.27 -20.59 0.00
CA ARG A 33 -19.09 -21.29 -1.29
C ARG A 33 -19.60 -20.49 -2.50
N LEU A 34 -19.46 -19.16 -2.46
CA LEU A 34 -19.94 -18.22 -3.48
C LEU A 34 -19.02 -18.15 -4.71
N GLU A 35 -18.41 -19.27 -5.11
CA GLU A 35 -17.44 -19.33 -6.20
C GLU A 35 -18.06 -18.98 -7.57
N ALA A 36 -19.36 -19.24 -7.73
CA ALA A 36 -20.13 -18.89 -8.92
C ALA A 36 -20.36 -17.37 -9.06
N TYR A 37 -20.44 -16.64 -7.95
CA TYR A 37 -20.64 -15.18 -7.91
C TYR A 37 -19.30 -14.45 -7.96
N PHE A 38 -18.38 -14.80 -7.06
CA PHE A 38 -17.03 -14.24 -7.01
C PHE A 38 -16.11 -14.97 -7.99
N LYS A 39 -16.32 -14.69 -9.27
CA LYS A 39 -15.51 -15.20 -10.37
C LYS A 39 -14.10 -14.60 -10.35
N ARG A 40 -13.14 -15.30 -10.97
CA ARG A 40 -11.75 -14.87 -11.13
C ARG A 40 -11.61 -13.46 -11.72
N VAL A 41 -12.51 -13.06 -12.63
CA VAL A 41 -12.51 -11.72 -13.25
C VAL A 41 -12.63 -10.58 -12.23
N HIS A 42 -13.39 -10.77 -11.15
CA HIS A 42 -13.53 -9.75 -10.10
C HIS A 42 -12.20 -9.53 -9.38
N PHE A 43 -11.50 -10.62 -9.03
CA PHE A 43 -10.16 -10.55 -8.43
C PHE A 43 -9.14 -9.95 -9.40
N GLU A 44 -9.19 -10.28 -10.69
CA GLU A 44 -8.29 -9.70 -11.68
C GLU A 44 -8.48 -8.18 -11.83
N ASN A 45 -9.72 -7.70 -11.82
CA ASN A 45 -10.02 -6.28 -11.89
C ASN A 45 -9.63 -5.54 -10.59
N MET A 46 -9.94 -6.15 -9.44
CA MET A 46 -9.54 -5.61 -8.14
C MET A 46 -8.01 -5.59 -7.97
N GLY A 47 -7.30 -6.58 -8.51
CA GLY A 47 -5.84 -6.60 -8.54
C GLY A 47 -5.23 -5.47 -9.38
N LYS A 48 -5.84 -5.12 -10.52
CA LYS A 48 -5.43 -3.93 -11.31
C LYS A 48 -5.71 -2.64 -10.55
N LEU A 49 -6.85 -2.55 -9.86
CA LEU A 49 -7.16 -1.39 -9.03
C LEU A 49 -6.16 -1.26 -7.87
N LEU A 50 -5.81 -2.37 -7.21
CA LEU A 50 -4.79 -2.41 -6.17
C LEU A 50 -3.41 -1.97 -6.69
N LEU A 51 -3.05 -2.39 -7.91
CA LEU A 51 -1.82 -1.95 -8.57
C LEU A 51 -1.82 -0.44 -8.83
N LEU A 52 -2.91 0.11 -9.37
CA LEU A 52 -3.05 1.54 -9.62
C LEU A 52 -2.89 2.34 -8.32
N MET A 53 -3.58 1.91 -7.25
CA MET A 53 -3.51 2.57 -5.95
C MET A 53 -2.12 2.45 -5.31
N SER A 54 -1.42 1.33 -5.49
CA SER A 54 -0.03 1.16 -5.07
C SER A 54 0.90 2.20 -5.72
N CYS A 55 0.76 2.41 -7.03
CA CYS A 55 1.52 3.43 -7.76
C CYS A 55 1.18 4.85 -7.29
N LEU A 56 -0.10 5.14 -7.06
CA LEU A 56 -0.52 6.45 -6.56
C LEU A 56 -0.01 6.72 -5.15
N TRP A 57 -0.11 5.74 -4.24
CA TRP A 57 0.43 5.87 -2.89
C TRP A 57 1.95 6.08 -2.93
N PHE A 58 2.67 5.33 -3.78
CA PHE A 58 4.10 5.54 -4.00
C PHE A 58 4.41 6.95 -4.50
N TYR A 59 3.63 7.48 -5.44
CA TYR A 59 3.78 8.85 -5.94
C TYR A 59 3.64 9.89 -4.83
N PHE A 60 2.59 9.81 -4.00
CA PHE A 60 2.39 10.77 -2.91
C PHE A 60 3.48 10.65 -1.85
N THR A 61 3.85 9.42 -1.48
CA THR A 61 4.95 9.15 -0.56
C THR A 61 6.23 9.79 -1.11
N PHE A 62 6.60 9.45 -2.34
CA PHE A 62 7.80 9.99 -2.98
C PHE A 62 7.79 11.52 -3.07
N ALA A 63 6.66 12.12 -3.44
CA ALA A 63 6.51 13.57 -3.50
C ALA A 63 6.68 14.23 -2.14
N GLU A 64 6.14 13.65 -1.07
CA GLU A 64 6.32 14.14 0.30
C GLU A 64 7.81 14.13 0.70
N TYR A 65 8.48 12.98 0.57
CA TYR A 65 9.90 12.86 0.90
C TYR A 65 10.80 13.73 0.01
N LEU A 66 10.45 13.91 -1.28
CA LEU A 66 11.19 14.79 -2.20
C LEU A 66 11.04 16.26 -1.80
N THR A 67 9.82 16.69 -1.44
CA THR A 67 9.58 18.08 -0.99
C THR A 67 10.24 18.37 0.34
N ALA A 68 10.25 17.43 1.28
CA ALA A 68 10.98 17.56 2.54
C ALA A 68 12.49 17.69 2.29
N TRP A 69 13.05 16.82 1.43
CA TRP A 69 14.46 16.88 1.05
C TRP A 69 14.85 18.20 0.37
N TYR A 70 14.03 18.68 -0.57
CA TYR A 70 14.28 19.93 -1.27
C TYR A 70 14.08 21.16 -0.36
N GLY A 71 13.14 21.10 0.59
CA GLY A 71 12.85 22.17 1.54
C GLY A 71 13.99 22.44 2.53
N GLY A 72 14.77 21.41 2.87
CA GLY A 72 16.04 21.56 3.60
C GLY A 72 15.93 22.07 5.04
N GLU A 73 14.74 22.06 5.64
CA GLU A 73 14.54 22.50 7.02
C GLU A 73 15.16 21.50 8.02
N GLU A 74 15.98 21.97 8.96
CA GLU A 74 16.79 21.10 9.83
C GLU A 74 15.96 20.08 10.63
N ALA A 75 14.78 20.50 11.10
CA ALA A 75 13.86 19.63 11.83
C ALA A 75 13.26 18.51 10.96
N GLU A 76 12.92 18.81 9.70
CA GLU A 76 12.39 17.83 8.75
C GLU A 76 13.50 16.90 8.25
N MET A 77 14.73 17.41 8.10
CA MET A 77 15.91 16.62 7.73
C MET A 77 16.34 15.61 8.80
N ALA A 78 16.30 15.97 10.08
CA ALA A 78 16.58 15.01 11.15
C ALA A 78 15.61 13.80 11.09
N THR A 79 14.33 14.06 10.83
CA THR A 79 13.29 13.03 10.68
C THR A 79 13.43 12.22 9.39
N PHE A 80 13.84 12.87 8.29
CA PHE A 80 14.13 12.21 7.03
C PHE A 80 15.28 11.20 7.18
N TRP A 81 16.41 11.64 7.72
CA TRP A 81 17.59 10.79 7.89
C TRP A 81 17.35 9.64 8.87
N SER A 82 16.55 9.86 9.92
CA SER A 82 16.17 8.79 10.85
C SER A 82 15.32 7.70 10.20
N LYS A 83 14.48 8.06 9.22
CA LYS A 83 13.62 7.16 8.45
C LYS A 83 14.34 6.48 7.29
N VAL A 84 15.32 7.11 6.66
CA VAL A 84 16.06 6.51 5.53
C VAL A 84 17.19 5.60 6.00
N SER A 85 17.95 6.05 7.01
CA SER A 85 19.20 5.40 7.43
C SER A 85 19.37 5.23 8.95
N GLY A 86 18.48 5.82 9.75
CA GLY A 86 18.55 5.74 11.22
C GLY A 86 17.70 4.61 11.81
N ALA A 87 17.31 4.79 13.08
CA ALA A 87 16.57 3.78 13.85
C ALA A 87 15.22 3.36 13.23
N TYR A 88 14.60 4.22 12.42
CA TYR A 88 13.32 3.96 11.75
C TYR A 88 13.49 3.47 10.30
N ALA A 89 14.72 3.18 9.85
CA ALA A 89 14.97 2.66 8.51
C ALA A 89 14.25 1.34 8.26
N PHE A 90 14.33 0.41 9.21
CA PHE A 90 13.67 -0.90 9.06
C PHE A 90 12.14 -0.80 8.86
N PRO A 91 11.37 -0.13 9.74
CA PRO A 91 9.93 0.00 9.54
C PRO A 91 9.56 0.83 8.30
N PHE A 92 10.38 1.83 7.93
CA PHE A 92 10.18 2.61 6.71
C PHE A 92 10.33 1.76 5.44
N TRP A 93 11.44 1.03 5.30
CA TRP A 93 11.67 0.19 4.13
C TRP A 93 10.69 -0.98 4.06
N LEU A 94 10.30 -1.54 5.21
CA LEU A 94 9.27 -2.59 5.27
C LEU A 94 7.92 -2.06 4.78
N MET A 95 7.55 -0.83 5.15
CA MET A 95 6.36 -0.14 4.63
C MET A 95 6.45 0.02 3.10
N VAL A 96 7.58 0.50 2.55
CA VAL A 96 7.75 0.68 1.09
C VAL A 96 7.68 -0.67 0.35
N VAL A 97 8.32 -1.71 0.87
CA VAL A 97 8.30 -3.05 0.26
C VAL A 97 6.88 -3.61 0.24
N SER A 98 6.16 -3.47 1.36
CA SER A 98 4.82 -4.06 1.54
C SER A 98 3.72 -3.30 0.79
N CYS A 99 3.79 -1.97 0.72
CA CYS A 99 2.83 -1.13 0.00
C CYS A 99 3.13 -0.97 -1.50
N THR A 100 4.38 -1.11 -1.94
CA THR A 100 4.77 -0.87 -3.33
C THR A 100 5.37 -2.09 -4.00
N ILE A 101 6.48 -2.63 -3.51
CA ILE A 101 7.24 -3.66 -4.23
C ILE A 101 6.42 -4.96 -4.38
N ILE A 102 5.79 -5.43 -3.30
CA ILE A 102 5.01 -6.67 -3.32
C ILE A 102 3.75 -6.54 -4.18
N PRO A 103 2.88 -5.52 -4.01
CA PRO A 103 1.69 -5.36 -4.82
C PRO A 103 2.03 -5.13 -6.29
N PHE A 104 3.08 -4.35 -6.58
CA PHE A 104 3.56 -4.13 -7.95
C PHE A 104 4.05 -5.43 -8.58
N GLY A 105 4.95 -6.15 -7.91
CA GLY A 105 5.50 -7.42 -8.39
C GLY A 105 4.42 -8.49 -8.61
N LEU A 106 3.44 -8.59 -7.71
CA LEU A 106 2.36 -9.57 -7.83
C LEU A 106 1.29 -9.16 -8.83
N MET A 107 0.92 -7.89 -8.94
CA MET A 107 -0.22 -7.50 -9.79
C MET A 107 0.17 -7.14 -11.22
N CYS A 108 1.44 -6.81 -11.48
CA CYS A 108 1.91 -6.53 -12.84
C CYS A 108 1.79 -7.76 -13.75
N PHE A 109 2.13 -8.96 -13.25
CA PHE A 109 2.01 -10.18 -14.05
C PHE A 109 0.58 -10.73 -14.08
N ARG A 110 0.10 -11.04 -15.29
CA ARG A 110 -1.24 -11.61 -15.50
C ARG A 110 -1.40 -12.99 -14.86
N ARG A 111 -0.31 -13.74 -14.70
CA ARG A 111 -0.28 -15.07 -14.07
C ARG A 111 -0.59 -15.03 -12.58
N THR A 112 -0.12 -14.00 -11.89
CA THR A 112 -0.24 -13.83 -10.43
C THR A 112 -1.51 -13.08 -10.02
N ARG A 113 -2.23 -12.44 -10.97
CA ARG A 113 -3.54 -11.80 -10.75
C ARG A 113 -4.72 -12.75 -10.48
N GLY A 114 -4.47 -13.95 -9.96
CA GLY A 114 -5.52 -14.86 -9.48
C GLY A 114 -5.96 -14.53 -8.05
N VAL A 115 -6.95 -15.27 -7.54
CA VAL A 115 -7.51 -15.10 -6.18
C VAL A 115 -6.43 -15.16 -5.10
N ARG A 116 -5.49 -16.12 -5.21
CA ARG A 116 -4.42 -16.27 -4.21
C ARG A 116 -3.46 -15.08 -4.23
N GLY A 117 -3.02 -14.65 -5.41
CA GLY A 117 -2.06 -13.56 -5.52
C GLY A 117 -2.63 -12.20 -5.11
N THR A 118 -3.91 -11.95 -5.41
CA THR A 118 -4.58 -10.70 -4.99
C THR A 118 -4.78 -10.65 -3.49
N VAL A 119 -5.17 -11.75 -2.85
CA VAL A 119 -5.28 -11.84 -1.39
C VAL A 119 -3.93 -11.65 -0.71
N VAL A 120 -2.88 -12.32 -1.19
CA VAL A 120 -1.52 -12.16 -0.65
C VAL A 120 -1.08 -10.70 -0.74
N ALA A 121 -1.23 -10.07 -1.91
CA ALA A 121 -0.92 -8.65 -2.08
C ALA A 121 -1.72 -7.77 -1.10
N SER A 122 -3.02 -8.01 -0.96
CA SER A 122 -3.87 -7.24 -0.04
C SER A 122 -3.47 -7.38 1.43
N VAL A 123 -3.04 -8.57 1.88
CA VAL A 123 -2.56 -8.75 3.26
C VAL A 123 -1.29 -7.93 3.50
N PHE A 124 -0.34 -7.95 2.56
CA PHE A 124 0.85 -7.12 2.67
C PHE A 124 0.53 -5.63 2.65
N VAL A 125 -0.44 -5.19 1.85
CA VAL A 125 -0.89 -3.80 1.86
C VAL A 125 -1.46 -3.40 3.22
N VAL A 126 -2.33 -4.21 3.81
CA VAL A 126 -2.90 -3.89 5.14
C VAL A 126 -1.80 -3.78 6.20
N LEU A 127 -0.83 -4.69 6.18
CA LEU A 127 0.34 -4.64 7.08
C LEU A 127 1.20 -3.40 6.83
N GLY A 128 1.45 -3.06 5.57
CA GLY A 128 2.23 -1.89 5.18
C GLY A 128 1.57 -0.58 5.59
N MET A 129 0.25 -0.47 5.41
CA MET A 129 -0.54 0.69 5.83
C MET A 129 -0.59 0.84 7.36
N TRP A 130 -0.53 -0.27 8.10
CA TRP A 130 -0.37 -0.21 9.55
C TRP A 130 1.01 0.32 9.95
N LEU A 131 2.08 -0.11 9.27
CA LEU A 131 3.44 0.42 9.46
C LEU A 131 3.54 1.91 9.09
N GLU A 132 2.80 2.37 8.08
CA GLU A 132 2.69 3.79 7.76
C GLU A 132 2.17 4.58 8.96
N ARG A 133 1.08 4.12 9.58
CA ARG A 133 0.53 4.76 10.79
C ARG A 133 1.53 4.76 11.94
N TYR A 134 2.27 3.68 12.12
CA TYR A 134 3.31 3.59 13.14
C TYR A 134 4.47 4.58 12.90
N ASN A 135 4.83 4.87 11.65
CA ASN A 135 5.90 5.82 11.31
C ASN A 135 5.47 7.30 11.33
N ILE A 136 4.17 7.57 11.39
CA ILE A 136 3.61 8.93 11.46
C ILE A 136 3.44 9.39 12.92
N VAL A 137 3.13 8.46 13.84
CA VAL A 137 2.96 8.70 15.29
C VAL A 137 4.32 8.75 15.98
#